data_AF-A0A359MRK3-F1
#
_entry.id   AF-A0A359MRK3-F1
#
_cell.length_a   1.000
_cell.length_b   1.000
_cell.length_c   1.000
_cell.angle_alpha   90.00
_cell.angle_beta   90.00
_cell.angle_gamma   90.00
#
_symmetry.space_group_name_H-M   'P 1'
#
loop_
_entity.id
_entity.type
_entity.pdbx_description
1 polymer ?
#
loop_
_entity_poly.entity_id
_entity_poly.type
_entity_poly.pdbx_seq_one_letter_code
_entity_poly.pdbx_strand_id
1 'polypeptide(L)' 'FYKESGYYRLQPENDTMEPIIVPELSILGKVIGLFRMFQ' A
#
# COMPACT_ATOMS: atom_id res chain seq x y z
N PHE A 1 2.77 3.50 3.48
CA PHE A 1 2.94 2.43 4.48
C PHE A 1 3.02 3.07 5.85
N TYR A 2 2.53 2.39 6.88
CA TYR A 2 2.69 2.82 8.26
C TYR A 2 3.73 1.91 8.92
N LYS A 3 4.75 2.49 9.55
CA LYS A 3 5.73 1.75 10.34
C LYS A 3 5.22 1.70 11.77
N GLU A 4 4.79 0.53 12.21
CA GLU A 4 4.38 0.28 13.58
C GLU A 4 5.49 -0.49 14.31
N SER A 5 5.35 -0.69 15.63
CA SER A 5 6.39 -1.34 16.42
C SER A 5 6.49 -2.82 16.06
N GLY A 6 7.44 -3.18 15.20
CA GLY A 6 7.75 -4.57 14.82
C GLY A 6 7.13 -5.05 13.50
N TYR A 7 6.31 -4.25 12.83
CA TYR A 7 5.77 -4.58 11.51
C TYR A 7 5.44 -3.33 10.70
N TYR A 8 5.25 -3.54 9.41
CA TYR A 8 4.74 -2.57 8.47
C TYR A 8 3.29 -2.88 8.12
N ARG A 9 2.45 -1.85 8.10
CA ARG A 9 1.06 -1.93 7.68
C ARG A 9 0.85 -1.22 6.34
N LEU A 10 0.26 -1.94 5.40
CA LEU A 10 -0.23 -1.40 4.12
C LEU A 10 -1.75 -1.34 4.19
N GLN A 11 -2.29 -0.12 4.20
CA GLN A 11 -3.72 0.14 4.26
C GLN A 11 -4.28 0.26 2.83
N PRO A 12 -5.28 -0.54 2.44
CA PRO A 12 -6.04 -0.31 1.21
C PRO A 12 -6.97 0.90 1.36
N GLU A 13 -7.29 1.54 0.23
CA GLU A 13 -8.27 2.66 0.16
C GLU A 13 -9.72 2.17 0.24
N ASN A 14 -9.96 0.87 0.07
CA ASN A 14 -11.28 0.27 0.23
C ASN A 14 -11.48 -0.17 1.69
N ASP A 15 -12.41 0.46 2.38
CA ASP A 15 -12.71 0.22 3.81
C ASP A 15 -13.19 -1.20 4.13
N THR A 16 -13.72 -1.94 3.15
CA THR A 16 -14.14 -3.33 3.37
C THR A 16 -12.98 -4.31 3.37
N MET A 17 -11.76 -3.86 3.07
CA MET A 17 -10.57 -4.70 2.98
C MET A 17 -9.71 -4.57 4.24
N GLU A 18 -9.24 -5.70 4.74
CA GLU A 18 -8.31 -5.73 5.86
C GLU A 18 -6.92 -5.20 5.47
N PRO A 19 -6.19 -4.57 6.41
CA PRO A 19 -4.82 -4.13 6.16
C PRO A 19 -3.86 -5.31 5.97
N ILE A 20 -2.86 -5.13 5.12
CA ILE A 20 -1.78 -6.13 4.93
C ILE A 20 -0.68 -5.82 5.95
N ILE A 21 -0.33 -6.81 6.77
CA ILE A 21 0.69 -6.72 7.82
C ILE A 21 1.91 -7.57 7.44
N VAL A 22 3.10 -6.95 7.37
CA VAL A 22 4.35 -7.63 6.98
C VAL A 22 5.52 -7.20 7.87
N PRO A 23 6.46 -8.11 8.20
CA PRO A 23 7.63 -7.77 9.01
C PRO A 23 8.67 -6.94 8.22
N GLU A 24 8.70 -7.10 6.90
CA GLU A 24 9.63 -6.42 6.00
C GLU A 24 8.94 -6.04 4.69
N LEU A 25 9.41 -4.95 4.05
CA LEU A 25 8.97 -4.53 2.72
C LEU A 25 10.07 -3.74 2.02
N SER A 26 9.96 -3.65 0.70
CA SER A 26 10.81 -2.79 -0.14
C SER A 26 9.96 -1.71 -0.81
N ILE A 27 10.40 -0.46 -0.74
CA ILE A 27 9.72 0.66 -1.41
C ILE A 27 10.26 0.74 -2.84
N LEU A 28 9.40 0.45 -3.83
CA LEU A 28 9.78 0.51 -5.24
C LEU A 28 9.74 1.94 -5.82
N GLY A 29 8.90 2.81 -5.26
CA GLY A 29 8.74 4.19 -5.73
C GLY A 29 7.46 4.84 -5.20
N LYS A 30 7.21 6.08 -5.63
CA LYS A 30 5.98 6.84 -5.33
C LYS A 30 5.10 6.90 -6.57
N VAL A 31 3.82 6.56 -6.43
CA VAL A 31 2.83 6.75 -7.50
C VAL A 31 2.62 8.26 -7.72
N ILE A 32 2.78 8.72 -8.96
CA ILE A 32 2.64 10.15 -9.33
C ILE A 32 1.47 10.43 -10.29
N GLY A 33 0.85 9.39 -10.84
CA GLY A 33 -0.25 9.53 -11.78
C GLY A 33 -0.80 8.17 -12.19
N LEU A 34 -1.99 8.19 -12.78
CA LEU A 34 -2.67 7.02 -13.32
C LEU A 34 -3.14 7.36 -14.73
N PHE A 35 -2.81 6.52 -15.71
CA PHE A 35 -3.35 6.59 -17.06
C PHE A 35 -4.35 5.45 -17.24
N ARG A 36 -5.57 5.79 -17.62
CA ARG A 36 -6.59 4.81 -18.01
C ARG A 36 -6.81 4.93 -19.51
N MET A 37 -6.45 3.89 -20.24
CA MET A 37 -6.74 3.79 -21.67
C MET A 37 -8.14 3.23 -21.82
N PHE A 38 -9.04 4.01 -22.41
CA PHE A 38 -10.38 3.57 -22.77
C PHE A 38 -10.37 3.14 -24.24
N GLN A 39 -11.01 2.01 -24.53
CA GLN A 39 -11.36 1.59 -25.89
C GLN A 39 -12.77 2.06 -26.23
#